data_AF-A0AA35LW49-F1
#
_entry.id   AF-A0AA35LW49-F1
#
_cell.length_a   1.000
_cell.length_b   1.000
_cell.length_c   1.000
_cell.angle_alpha   90.00
_cell.angle_beta   90.00
_cell.angle_gamma   90.00
#
_symmetry.space_group_name_H-M   'P 1'
#
loop_
_entity.id
_entity.type
_entity.pdbx_description
1 polymer ?
#
loop_
_entity_poly.entity_id
_entity_poly.type
_entity_poly.pdbx_seq_one_letter_code
_entity_poly.pdbx_strand_id
1 'polypeptide(L)'
;MASLLENLPNEIMLHIFRHINPRDIDATQARLLKCSKALRRRFEPWLYSSQESRDRIVRLACIHGFNETIKLAVGTYNASPSTVTIWQRNSKPARPLKILTLHLATKKMKSDTFELLLKLGAKVDVGEVNPVVAASQISRILKALQIDHAKMLHPFFTSGTAGQVQHLCVADHCLVPAIVNKASAETIQLLLDNGANPNRLETGDVRMNALSAAVKVGAMDVFTLLLDRGAEMNVKGTLSQGKSIFEVPVLAAAQTMADLQSVEMLQLCIDHGGSLDVNLRFQHRHSTTFMTVLLAYLDAIADWRSGYRRTEGAKPGLDRLLIGQILEILIRKWGVKYLEVDEFFHLIKLLVDESSKFHHDILDSLLCMSVSNLLTPVASSRWLEVLSILFQCRDHTEMGKLLYQFILYCEDSKYTIHRENVEILVDHLVQSGADINFSPHEDISSCPVLHAVCDKIDRETRQMEEERLIFFGWQYEINSRSWLLDMIIRKGGDATLQFNGQTALDRLRRTRHHHVETRLYISSLTGYLNYPGGVMDGLEDFVEFSRLFSDE
;
A
#
# COMPACT_ATOMS: atom_id res chain seq x y z
N MET A 1 36.20 -32.09 51.66
CA MET A 1 36.77 -33.44 51.48
C MET A 1 36.77 -33.74 49.99
N ALA A 2 37.94 -33.96 49.39
CA ALA A 2 38.03 -34.42 48.01
C ALA A 2 37.23 -35.73 47.87
N SER A 3 36.42 -35.86 46.83
CA SER A 3 35.63 -37.08 46.62
C SER A 3 36.57 -38.30 46.48
N LEU A 4 36.18 -39.49 46.94
CA LEU A 4 36.97 -40.74 46.85
C LEU A 4 37.52 -41.01 45.44
N LEU A 5 36.83 -40.51 44.41
CA LEU A 5 37.22 -40.57 43.00
C LEU A 5 38.46 -39.75 42.66
N GLU A 6 38.73 -38.64 43.36
CA GLU A 6 39.86 -37.76 43.07
C GLU A 6 41.20 -38.35 43.50
N ASN A 7 41.19 -39.24 44.50
CA ASN A 7 42.37 -39.87 45.09
C ASN A 7 42.70 -41.25 44.46
N LEU A 8 41.94 -41.71 43.48
CA LEU A 8 42.22 -42.98 42.80
C LEU A 8 43.58 -42.93 42.06
N PRO A 9 44.39 -44.01 42.05
CA PRO A 9 45.57 -44.14 41.21
C PRO A 9 45.27 -43.95 39.71
N ASN A 10 46.27 -43.48 38.95
CA ASN A 10 46.10 -43.19 37.51
C ASN A 10 45.72 -44.44 36.72
N GLU A 11 46.27 -45.60 37.06
CA GLU A 11 46.00 -46.86 36.35
C GLU A 11 44.53 -47.28 36.49
N ILE A 12 44.00 -47.18 37.71
CA ILE A 12 42.61 -47.53 38.00
C ILE A 12 41.66 -46.54 37.33
N MET A 13 41.98 -45.24 37.37
CA MET A 13 41.14 -44.24 36.74
C MET A 13 41.09 -44.38 35.21
N LEU A 14 42.23 -44.64 34.57
CA LEU A 14 42.30 -44.92 33.14
C LEU A 14 41.55 -46.20 32.76
N HIS A 15 41.56 -47.21 33.63
CA HIS A 15 40.79 -48.42 33.40
C HIS A 15 39.28 -48.17 33.46
N ILE A 16 38.82 -47.38 34.45
CA ILE A 16 37.43 -46.94 34.55
C ILE A 16 37.03 -46.18 33.29
N PHE A 17 37.88 -45.26 32.81
CA PHE A 17 37.61 -44.48 31.60
C PHE A 17 37.49 -45.35 30.35
N ARG A 18 38.30 -46.41 30.21
CA ARG A 18 38.17 -47.39 29.11
C ARG A 18 36.82 -48.12 29.11
N HIS A 19 36.15 -48.22 30.25
CA HIS A 19 34.82 -48.83 30.36
C HIS A 19 33.66 -47.84 30.22
N ILE A 20 33.93 -46.53 30.25
CA ILE A 20 32.92 -45.53 29.90
C ILE A 20 32.71 -45.63 28.39
N ASN A 21 31.53 -46.07 27.99
CA ASN A 21 31.19 -46.20 26.57
C ASN A 21 31.36 -44.82 25.91
N PRO A 22 32.17 -44.71 24.84
CA PRO A 22 32.26 -43.47 24.09
C PRO A 22 30.87 -43.01 23.59
N ARG A 23 29.90 -43.95 23.52
CA ARG A 23 28.50 -43.67 23.19
C ARG A 23 27.75 -42.81 24.21
N ASP A 24 28.22 -42.72 25.45
CA ASP A 24 27.60 -41.98 26.56
C ASP A 24 28.27 -40.60 26.81
N ILE A 25 29.02 -40.09 25.83
CA ILE A 25 29.72 -38.79 25.87
C ILE A 25 28.74 -37.58 25.83
N ASP A 26 27.44 -37.80 25.79
CA ASP A 26 26.43 -36.74 25.75
C ASP A 26 26.00 -36.36 27.18
N ALA A 27 25.91 -35.06 27.52
CA ALA A 27 25.39 -34.47 28.77
C ALA A 27 26.06 -34.85 30.13
N THR A 28 26.60 -36.06 30.28
CA THR A 28 27.20 -36.58 31.52
C THR A 28 28.58 -35.98 31.81
N GLN A 29 29.36 -35.64 30.79
CA GLN A 29 30.72 -35.11 30.97
C GLN A 29 30.79 -33.60 31.20
N ALA A 30 29.84 -32.83 30.66
CA ALA A 30 29.67 -31.42 31.04
C ALA A 30 29.30 -31.26 32.53
N ARG A 31 28.69 -32.29 33.13
CA ARG A 31 28.43 -32.39 34.57
C ARG A 31 29.70 -32.80 35.33
N LEU A 32 30.45 -33.81 34.89
CA LEU A 32 31.70 -34.24 35.53
C LEU A 32 32.80 -33.17 35.53
N LEU A 33 32.94 -32.41 34.44
CA LEU A 33 33.90 -31.29 34.32
C LEU A 33 33.55 -30.10 35.24
N LYS A 34 32.30 -30.02 35.73
CA LYS A 34 31.86 -29.02 36.72
C LYS A 34 32.05 -29.48 38.16
N CYS A 35 32.19 -30.79 38.41
CA CYS A 35 32.21 -31.36 39.76
C CYS A 35 33.58 -31.24 40.47
N SER A 36 34.70 -31.31 39.74
CA SER A 36 36.04 -31.25 40.36
C SER A 36 37.16 -30.81 39.41
N LYS A 37 37.98 -29.85 39.84
CA LYS A 37 39.17 -29.38 39.10
C LYS A 37 40.24 -30.46 38.97
N ALA A 38 40.40 -31.32 39.97
CA ALA A 38 41.40 -32.38 40.00
C ALA A 38 41.05 -33.52 39.02
N LEU A 39 39.79 -33.95 39.02
CA LEU A 39 39.29 -34.97 38.11
C LEU A 39 39.32 -34.48 36.65
N ARG A 40 38.97 -33.21 36.42
CA ARG A 40 39.08 -32.57 35.10
C ARG A 40 40.51 -32.66 34.54
N ARG A 41 41.52 -32.26 35.31
CA ARG A 41 42.94 -32.31 34.86
C ARG A 41 43.39 -33.70 34.42
N ARG A 42 42.85 -34.76 35.03
CA ARG A 42 43.24 -36.16 34.75
C ARG A 42 42.40 -36.78 33.61
N PHE A 43 41.13 -36.40 33.48
CA PHE A 43 40.24 -36.94 32.46
C PHE A 43 40.37 -36.25 31.09
N GLU A 44 40.65 -34.95 31.08
CA GLU A 44 40.68 -34.12 29.87
C GLU A 44 41.66 -34.67 28.81
N PRO A 45 42.94 -35.02 29.12
CA PRO A 45 43.86 -35.57 28.12
C PRO A 45 43.42 -36.92 27.54
N TRP A 46 42.80 -37.77 28.36
CA TRP A 46 42.27 -39.07 27.91
C TRP A 46 41.09 -38.88 26.94
N LEU A 47 40.22 -37.92 27.24
CA LEU A 47 39.03 -37.63 26.45
C LEU A 47 39.39 -37.16 25.02
N TYR A 48 40.49 -36.42 24.86
CA TYR A 48 40.98 -35.95 23.56
C TYR A 48 42.12 -36.82 22.96
N SER A 49 42.39 -37.99 23.53
CA SER A 49 43.53 -38.83 23.14
C SER A 49 43.46 -39.40 21.71
N SER A 50 42.26 -39.58 21.15
CA SER A 50 42.07 -40.16 19.82
C SER A 50 41.37 -39.18 18.86
N GLN A 51 41.63 -39.30 17.55
CA GLN A 51 40.93 -38.50 16.54
C GLN A 51 39.42 -38.71 16.58
N GLU A 52 38.97 -39.95 16.79
CA GLU A 52 37.54 -40.28 16.86
C GLU A 52 36.87 -39.61 18.06
N SER A 53 37.54 -39.58 19.22
CA SER A 53 37.04 -38.88 20.40
C SER A 53 36.98 -37.37 20.15
N ARG A 54 38.02 -36.78 19.56
CA ARG A 54 38.06 -35.35 19.19
C ARG A 54 36.90 -34.99 18.25
N ASP A 55 36.73 -35.73 17.16
CA ASP A 55 35.66 -35.49 16.16
C ASP A 55 34.27 -35.60 16.79
N ARG A 56 34.07 -36.56 17.70
CA ARG A 56 32.81 -36.74 18.40
C ARG A 56 32.50 -35.60 19.37
N ILE A 57 33.48 -35.15 20.14
CA ILE A 57 33.33 -34.04 21.08
C ILE A 57 33.05 -32.75 20.32
N VAL A 58 33.82 -32.44 19.28
CA VAL A 58 33.61 -31.26 18.44
C VAL A 58 32.22 -31.32 17.81
N ARG A 59 31.78 -32.48 17.30
CA ARG A 59 30.43 -32.66 16.76
C ARG A 59 29.35 -32.29 17.77
N LEU A 60 29.41 -32.85 18.99
CA LEU A 60 28.42 -32.58 20.04
C LEU A 60 28.47 -31.13 20.49
N ALA A 61 29.67 -30.59 20.67
CA ALA A 61 29.87 -29.20 21.06
C ALA A 61 29.30 -28.23 20.01
N CYS A 62 29.45 -28.53 18.70
CA CYS A 62 28.85 -27.74 17.63
C CYS A 62 27.31 -27.81 17.64
N ILE A 63 26.73 -28.99 17.89
CA ILE A 63 25.26 -29.19 17.92
C ILE A 63 24.63 -28.48 19.13
N HIS A 64 25.28 -28.54 20.29
CA HIS A 64 24.75 -28.02 21.55
C HIS A 64 25.17 -26.59 21.88
N GLY A 65 26.23 -26.09 21.23
CA GLY A 65 26.76 -24.74 21.44
C GLY A 65 27.76 -24.65 22.60
N PHE A 66 28.56 -25.70 22.83
CA PHE A 66 29.58 -25.70 23.90
C PHE A 66 30.89 -25.05 23.43
N ASN A 67 30.87 -23.72 23.33
CA ASN A 67 31.96 -22.90 22.78
C ASN A 67 33.32 -23.12 23.47
N GLU A 68 33.35 -23.23 24.80
CA GLU A 68 34.60 -23.48 25.55
C GLU A 68 35.21 -24.85 25.24
N THR A 69 34.37 -25.86 25.02
CA THR A 69 34.82 -27.20 24.60
C THR A 69 35.43 -27.15 23.21
N ILE A 70 34.89 -26.34 22.30
CA ILE A 70 35.44 -26.16 20.94
C ILE A 70 36.79 -25.47 21.00
N LYS A 71 36.92 -24.37 21.76
CA LYS A 71 38.20 -23.65 21.95
C LYS A 71 39.28 -24.59 22.48
N LEU A 72 38.95 -25.38 23.49
CA LEU A 72 39.87 -26.35 24.09
C LEU A 72 40.27 -27.44 23.07
N ALA A 73 39.29 -28.03 22.39
CA ALA A 73 39.52 -29.10 21.42
C ALA A 73 40.41 -28.64 20.26
N VAL A 74 40.12 -27.46 19.68
CA VAL A 74 40.87 -26.92 18.54
C VAL A 74 42.23 -26.38 18.98
N GLY A 75 42.27 -25.55 20.04
CA GLY A 75 43.48 -24.85 20.45
C GLY A 75 44.49 -25.70 21.22
N THR A 76 44.04 -26.57 22.12
CA THR A 76 44.94 -27.38 22.96
C THR A 76 45.16 -28.77 22.39
N TYR A 77 44.13 -29.35 21.79
CA TYR A 77 44.16 -30.73 21.33
C TYR A 77 44.18 -30.88 19.81
N ASN A 78 44.44 -29.80 19.06
CA ASN A 78 44.62 -29.80 17.60
C ASN A 78 43.48 -30.52 16.83
N ALA A 79 42.23 -30.38 17.30
CA ALA A 79 41.06 -30.83 16.55
C ALA A 79 40.80 -29.91 15.36
N SER A 80 40.30 -30.46 14.26
CA SER A 80 39.97 -29.68 13.07
C SER A 80 38.80 -28.73 13.35
N PRO A 81 38.93 -27.42 13.10
CA PRO A 81 37.82 -26.49 13.20
C PRO A 81 36.89 -26.59 11.98
N SER A 82 37.28 -27.30 10.91
CA SER A 82 36.53 -27.32 9.64
C SER A 82 35.70 -28.60 9.45
N THR A 83 36.22 -29.75 9.86
CA THR A 83 35.64 -31.06 9.55
C THR A 83 35.68 -32.01 10.74
N VAL A 84 34.66 -32.85 10.86
CA VAL A 84 34.60 -33.98 11.80
C VAL A 84 34.20 -35.25 11.07
N THR A 85 34.78 -36.39 11.45
CA THR A 85 34.48 -37.70 10.86
C THR A 85 33.36 -38.41 11.63
N ILE A 86 32.39 -38.95 10.91
CA ILE A 86 31.26 -39.70 11.46
C ILE A 86 31.18 -41.06 10.78
N TRP A 87 30.93 -42.11 11.57
CA TRP A 87 30.81 -43.48 11.08
C TRP A 87 29.34 -43.86 10.86
N GLN A 88 28.96 -44.16 9.60
CA GLN A 88 27.62 -44.63 9.28
C GLN A 88 27.42 -46.08 9.74
N ARG A 89 26.43 -46.30 10.61
CA ARG A 89 26.13 -47.63 11.19
C ARG A 89 25.44 -48.59 10.23
N ASN A 90 24.78 -48.08 9.19
CA ASN A 90 23.90 -48.86 8.32
C ASN A 90 24.56 -49.29 7.00
N SER A 91 25.77 -48.78 6.69
CA SER A 91 26.54 -49.22 5.52
C SER A 91 27.47 -50.37 5.93
N LYS A 92 27.44 -51.50 5.20
CA LYS A 92 28.47 -52.55 5.31
C LYS A 92 29.34 -52.52 4.05
N PRO A 93 30.65 -52.22 4.14
CA PRO A 93 31.40 -51.84 5.35
C PRO A 93 31.07 -50.41 5.84
N ALA A 94 31.33 -50.14 7.13
CA ALA A 94 31.13 -48.82 7.73
C ALA A 94 32.03 -47.79 7.04
N ARG A 95 31.44 -46.78 6.39
CA ARG A 95 32.19 -45.77 5.66
C ARG A 95 32.32 -44.50 6.52
N PRO A 96 33.54 -43.94 6.67
CA PRO A 96 33.73 -42.66 7.32
C PRO A 96 33.15 -41.55 6.43
N LEU A 97 32.38 -40.64 7.04
CA LEU A 97 31.84 -39.46 6.39
C LEU A 97 32.37 -38.21 7.09
N LYS A 98 33.04 -37.34 6.32
CA LYS A 98 33.44 -36.03 6.83
C LYS A 98 32.28 -35.05 6.73
N ILE A 99 31.99 -34.37 7.83
CA ILE A 99 30.95 -33.35 7.96
C ILE A 99 31.60 -32.03 8.38
N LEU A 100 31.19 -30.93 7.76
CA LEU A 100 31.60 -29.58 8.10
C LEU A 100 31.07 -29.20 9.48
N THR A 101 31.94 -28.69 10.33
CA THR A 101 31.60 -28.17 11.67
C THR A 101 30.59 -27.02 11.59
N LEU A 102 30.76 -26.13 10.60
CA LEU A 102 29.84 -25.02 10.32
C LEU A 102 28.43 -25.53 10.01
N HIS A 103 28.30 -26.61 9.24
CA HIS A 103 27.00 -27.25 8.97
C HIS A 103 26.33 -27.79 10.24
N LEU A 104 27.11 -28.29 11.20
CA LEU A 104 26.56 -28.77 12.48
C LEU A 104 26.02 -27.62 13.33
N ALA A 105 26.74 -26.49 13.36
CA ALA A 105 26.29 -25.30 14.08
C ALA A 105 24.99 -24.73 13.48
N THR A 106 24.81 -24.77 12.15
CA THR A 106 23.57 -24.29 11.51
C THR A 106 22.37 -25.21 11.73
N LYS A 107 22.56 -26.51 11.98
CA LYS A 107 21.45 -27.46 12.21
C LYS A 107 20.57 -27.10 13.42
N LYS A 108 21.12 -26.39 14.41
CA LYS A 108 20.42 -25.93 15.63
C LYS A 108 20.49 -24.41 15.82
N MET A 109 20.81 -23.66 14.75
CA MET A 109 20.97 -22.20 14.75
C MET A 109 21.86 -21.69 15.92
N LYS A 110 23.05 -22.28 16.04
CA LYS A 110 24.03 -21.89 17.07
C LYS A 110 24.97 -20.81 16.52
N SER A 111 24.48 -19.57 16.44
CA SER A 111 25.17 -18.44 15.80
C SER A 111 26.49 -18.09 16.49
N ASP A 112 26.55 -18.06 17.82
CA ASP A 112 27.80 -17.81 18.57
C ASP A 112 28.86 -18.90 18.32
N THR A 113 28.42 -20.14 18.14
CA THR A 113 29.29 -21.28 17.82
C THR A 113 29.77 -21.21 16.38
N PHE A 114 28.90 -20.79 15.46
CA PHE A 114 29.24 -20.56 14.07
C PHE A 114 30.31 -19.46 13.95
N GLU A 115 30.12 -18.32 14.61
CA GLU A 115 31.10 -17.24 14.68
C GLU A 115 32.43 -17.71 15.29
N LEU A 116 32.39 -18.45 16.40
CA LEU A 116 33.59 -18.99 17.02
C LEU A 116 34.36 -19.91 16.07
N LEU A 117 33.67 -20.81 15.37
CA LEU A 117 34.31 -21.72 14.41
C LEU A 117 35.01 -20.94 13.29
N LEU A 118 34.38 -19.88 12.77
CA LEU A 118 35.00 -19.00 11.78
C LEU A 118 36.23 -18.27 12.34
N LYS A 119 36.16 -17.74 13.57
CA LYS A 119 37.33 -17.13 14.25
C LYS A 119 38.48 -18.13 14.45
N LEU A 120 38.16 -19.40 14.62
CA LEU A 120 39.15 -20.50 14.69
C LEU A 120 39.64 -20.97 13.31
N GLY A 121 39.23 -20.32 12.22
CA GLY A 121 39.69 -20.63 10.86
C GLY A 121 38.95 -21.79 10.18
N ALA A 122 37.70 -22.06 10.58
CA ALA A 122 36.87 -23.06 9.91
C ALA A 122 36.66 -22.71 8.43
N LYS A 123 36.85 -23.70 7.55
CA LYS A 123 36.66 -23.60 6.10
C LYS A 123 35.42 -24.35 5.65
N VAL A 124 34.87 -23.92 4.51
CA VAL A 124 33.69 -24.52 3.88
C VAL A 124 34.10 -25.42 2.72
N ASP A 125 35.06 -24.96 1.90
CA ASP A 125 35.64 -25.78 0.84
C ASP A 125 36.83 -26.57 1.38
N VAL A 126 36.59 -27.84 1.71
CA VAL A 126 37.58 -28.75 2.26
C VAL A 126 37.64 -29.97 1.35
N GLY A 127 38.72 -30.12 0.57
CA GLY A 127 38.88 -31.19 -0.43
C GLY A 127 38.84 -32.63 0.11
N GLU A 128 38.77 -32.79 1.43
CA GLU A 128 38.60 -34.07 2.11
C GLU A 128 37.14 -34.53 2.18
N VAL A 129 36.16 -33.63 1.98
CA VAL A 129 34.73 -33.93 2.04
C VAL A 129 34.27 -34.39 0.66
N ASN A 130 33.47 -35.45 0.61
CA ASN A 130 32.87 -35.90 -0.65
C ASN A 130 32.07 -34.74 -1.31
N PRO A 131 32.28 -34.42 -2.59
CA PRO A 131 31.65 -33.25 -3.23
C PRO A 131 30.12 -33.21 -3.16
N VAL A 132 29.45 -34.36 -3.29
CA VAL A 132 27.98 -34.45 -3.20
C VAL A 132 27.50 -34.12 -1.79
N VAL A 133 28.23 -34.62 -0.78
CA VAL A 133 27.94 -34.38 0.63
C VAL A 133 28.27 -32.94 1.02
N ALA A 134 29.37 -32.38 0.50
CA ALA A 134 29.75 -30.98 0.69
C ALA A 134 28.67 -30.05 0.12
N ALA A 135 28.22 -30.25 -1.12
CA ALA A 135 27.17 -29.43 -1.74
C ALA A 135 25.88 -29.41 -0.90
N SER A 136 25.43 -30.55 -0.38
CA SER A 136 24.25 -30.64 0.49
C SER A 136 24.45 -29.88 1.81
N GLN A 137 25.64 -29.97 2.41
CA GLN A 137 25.95 -29.27 3.66
C GLN A 137 26.06 -27.76 3.47
N ILE A 138 26.72 -27.33 2.38
CA ILE A 138 26.86 -25.93 1.98
C ILE A 138 25.48 -25.33 1.74
N SER A 139 24.61 -25.98 0.95
CA SER A 139 23.23 -25.53 0.72
C SER A 139 22.47 -25.27 2.02
N ARG A 140 22.65 -26.13 3.04
CA ARG A 140 22.03 -25.94 4.36
C ARG A 140 22.65 -24.80 5.17
N ILE A 141 23.95 -24.56 5.02
CA ILE A 141 24.61 -23.38 5.61
C ILE A 141 24.03 -22.11 4.95
N LEU A 142 23.95 -22.06 3.62
CA LEU A 142 23.40 -20.92 2.89
C LEU A 142 21.96 -20.62 3.30
N LYS A 143 21.11 -21.64 3.43
CA LYS A 143 19.74 -21.46 3.92
C LYS A 143 19.68 -20.94 5.36
N ALA A 144 20.64 -21.30 6.21
CA ALA A 144 20.68 -20.78 7.58
C ALA A 144 21.13 -19.31 7.62
N LEU A 145 22.05 -18.91 6.73
CA LEU A 145 22.43 -17.50 6.55
C LEU A 145 21.25 -16.62 6.11
N GLN A 146 20.27 -17.20 5.40
CA GLN A 146 19.02 -16.53 5.00
C GLN A 146 17.96 -16.41 6.11
N ILE A 147 18.14 -17.08 7.25
CA ILE A 147 17.14 -17.08 8.33
C ILE A 147 17.64 -16.24 9.51
N ASP A 148 18.93 -16.35 9.85
CA ASP A 148 19.54 -15.62 10.97
C ASP A 148 20.71 -14.76 10.47
N HIS A 149 20.31 -13.67 9.80
CA HIS A 149 21.20 -12.73 9.13
C HIS A 149 22.10 -11.96 10.10
N ALA A 150 21.59 -11.53 11.26
CA ALA A 150 22.29 -10.57 12.12
C ALA A 150 23.60 -11.13 12.72
N LYS A 151 23.67 -12.43 13.00
CA LYS A 151 24.82 -13.03 13.72
C LYS A 151 25.69 -13.96 12.88
N MET A 152 25.18 -14.53 11.79
CA MET A 152 25.97 -15.46 10.98
C MET A 152 26.52 -14.86 9.69
N LEU A 153 25.82 -13.91 9.06
CA LEU A 153 26.29 -13.30 7.81
C LEU A 153 27.58 -12.50 7.98
N HIS A 154 27.62 -11.62 8.99
CA HIS A 154 28.76 -10.75 9.17
C HIS A 154 30.07 -11.55 9.41
N PRO A 155 30.13 -12.52 10.35
CA PRO A 155 31.30 -13.39 10.50
C PRO A 155 31.63 -14.18 9.23
N PHE A 156 30.64 -14.64 8.48
CA PHE A 156 30.85 -15.44 7.27
C PHE A 156 31.58 -14.64 6.18
N PHE A 157 31.15 -13.41 5.93
CA PHE A 157 31.79 -12.55 4.94
C PHE A 157 33.14 -11.98 5.43
N THR A 158 33.22 -11.57 6.70
CA THR A 158 34.47 -11.01 7.25
C THR A 158 35.59 -12.03 7.46
N SER A 159 35.27 -13.31 7.65
CA SER A 159 36.28 -14.37 7.78
C SER A 159 36.95 -14.78 6.45
N GLY A 160 36.48 -14.25 5.31
CA GLY A 160 36.94 -14.67 3.98
C GLY A 160 36.43 -16.05 3.55
N THR A 161 35.59 -16.71 4.37
CA THR A 161 35.00 -18.01 4.02
C THR A 161 34.01 -17.92 2.87
N ALA A 162 33.33 -16.78 2.71
CA ALA A 162 32.47 -16.50 1.57
C ALA A 162 33.21 -16.61 0.22
N GLY A 163 34.49 -16.19 0.15
CA GLY A 163 35.30 -16.28 -1.07
C GLY A 163 35.52 -17.71 -1.56
N GLN A 164 35.48 -18.71 -0.65
CA GLN A 164 35.61 -20.13 -1.01
C GLN A 164 34.39 -20.64 -1.80
N VAL A 165 33.24 -19.98 -1.66
CA VAL A 165 31.97 -20.34 -2.30
C VAL A 165 31.44 -19.22 -3.18
N GLN A 166 32.31 -18.35 -3.70
CA GLN A 166 31.92 -17.22 -4.53
C GLN A 166 31.13 -17.66 -5.78
N HIS A 167 31.46 -18.82 -6.35
CA HIS A 167 30.75 -19.43 -7.48
C HIS A 167 29.27 -19.76 -7.21
N LEU A 168 28.85 -19.77 -5.94
CA LEU A 168 27.46 -19.98 -5.54
C LEU A 168 26.66 -18.68 -5.38
N CYS A 169 27.26 -17.52 -5.65
CA CYS A 169 26.62 -16.21 -5.56
C CYS A 169 25.88 -16.01 -4.22
N VAL A 170 26.55 -16.29 -3.09
CA VAL A 170 25.90 -16.27 -1.76
C VAL A 170 25.32 -14.90 -1.44
N ALA A 171 26.04 -13.82 -1.74
CA ALA A 171 25.60 -12.45 -1.47
C ALA A 171 24.28 -12.14 -2.21
N ASP A 172 24.19 -12.50 -3.50
CA ASP A 172 22.99 -12.39 -4.32
C ASP A 172 21.77 -13.12 -3.73
N HIS A 173 21.98 -14.28 -3.13
CA HIS A 173 20.92 -15.11 -2.54
C HIS A 173 20.52 -14.67 -1.13
N CYS A 174 21.30 -13.80 -0.48
CA CYS A 174 21.03 -13.31 0.86
C CYS A 174 20.43 -11.90 0.89
N LEU A 175 20.60 -11.11 -0.18
CA LEU A 175 20.18 -9.71 -0.23
C LEU A 175 18.68 -9.52 0.04
N VAL A 176 17.81 -10.11 -0.80
CA VAL A 176 16.35 -9.94 -0.66
C VAL A 176 15.83 -10.49 0.68
N PRO A 177 16.19 -11.73 1.12
CA PRO A 177 15.81 -12.21 2.45
C PRO A 177 16.26 -11.29 3.59
N ALA A 178 17.47 -10.73 3.52
CA ALA A 178 17.95 -9.82 4.56
C ALA A 178 17.08 -8.56 4.66
N ILE A 179 16.66 -8.00 3.52
CA ILE A 179 15.77 -6.83 3.48
C ILE A 179 14.38 -7.18 4.04
N VAL A 180 13.79 -8.29 3.58
CA VAL A 180 12.46 -8.74 4.05
C VAL A 180 12.45 -9.01 5.55
N ASN A 181 13.55 -9.57 6.08
CA ASN A 181 13.74 -9.81 7.52
C ASN A 181 14.20 -8.56 8.30
N LYS A 182 14.21 -7.37 7.68
CA LYS A 182 14.57 -6.09 8.30
C LYS A 182 15.98 -6.09 8.92
N ALA A 183 16.95 -6.68 8.22
CA ALA A 183 18.35 -6.58 8.60
C ALA A 183 18.83 -5.11 8.57
N SER A 184 19.88 -4.80 9.33
CA SER A 184 20.40 -3.42 9.40
C SER A 184 21.01 -2.96 8.08
N ALA A 185 21.03 -1.64 7.85
CA ALA A 185 21.63 -1.05 6.66
C ALA A 185 23.10 -1.48 6.47
N GLU A 186 23.86 -1.66 7.55
CA GLU A 186 25.24 -2.17 7.49
C GLU A 186 25.31 -3.61 6.96
N THR A 187 24.32 -4.44 7.28
CA THR A 187 24.24 -5.81 6.78
C THR A 187 23.93 -5.81 5.28
N ILE A 188 23.03 -4.93 4.83
CA ILE A 188 22.72 -4.75 3.41
C ILE A 188 23.95 -4.24 2.66
N GLN A 189 24.63 -3.25 3.22
CA GLN A 189 25.86 -2.69 2.65
C GLN A 189 26.96 -3.74 2.53
N LEU A 190 27.16 -4.58 3.56
CA LEU A 190 28.10 -5.69 3.52
C LEU A 190 27.79 -6.66 2.36
N LEU A 191 26.52 -6.99 2.13
CA LEU A 191 26.12 -7.87 1.02
C LEU A 191 26.41 -7.24 -0.34
N LEU A 192 26.08 -5.97 -0.52
CA LEU A 192 26.35 -5.22 -1.75
C LEU A 192 27.86 -5.07 -2.01
N ASP A 193 28.65 -4.78 -0.97
CA ASP A 193 30.11 -4.66 -1.04
C ASP A 193 30.78 -6.01 -1.39
N ASN A 194 30.12 -7.13 -1.07
CA ASN A 194 30.53 -8.49 -1.45
C ASN A 194 29.91 -8.97 -2.78
N GLY A 195 29.44 -8.04 -3.62
CA GLY A 195 29.04 -8.30 -4.99
C GLY A 195 27.59 -8.76 -5.17
N ALA A 196 26.72 -8.55 -4.18
CA ALA A 196 25.28 -8.77 -4.39
C ALA A 196 24.74 -7.82 -5.47
N ASN A 197 24.10 -8.37 -6.49
CA ASN A 197 23.44 -7.64 -7.55
C ASN A 197 22.05 -7.17 -7.08
N PRO A 198 21.80 -5.85 -6.92
CA PRO A 198 20.53 -5.33 -6.43
C PRO A 198 19.36 -5.55 -7.41
N ASN A 199 19.65 -5.78 -8.69
CA ASN A 199 18.66 -6.00 -9.75
C ASN A 199 18.30 -7.48 -9.92
N ARG A 200 18.95 -8.37 -9.16
CA ARG A 200 18.63 -9.79 -9.19
C ARG A 200 17.25 -10.03 -8.60
N LEU A 201 16.49 -10.87 -9.28
CA LEU A 201 15.19 -11.32 -8.84
C LEU A 201 15.33 -12.56 -7.97
N GLU A 202 14.76 -12.53 -6.77
CA GLU A 202 14.71 -13.68 -5.89
C GLU A 202 13.86 -14.80 -6.52
N THR A 203 14.34 -16.04 -6.40
CA THR A 203 13.66 -17.24 -6.87
C THR A 203 12.76 -17.78 -5.76
N GLY A 204 11.46 -17.94 -6.02
CA GLY A 204 10.49 -18.47 -5.06
C GLY A 204 9.06 -18.22 -5.51
N ASP A 205 8.09 -18.42 -4.61
CA ASP A 205 6.66 -18.20 -4.89
C ASP A 205 6.34 -16.74 -5.18
N VAL A 206 7.08 -15.80 -4.56
CA VAL A 206 7.00 -14.36 -4.81
C VAL A 206 8.35 -13.88 -5.33
N ARG A 207 8.42 -13.65 -6.64
CA ARG A 207 9.60 -13.11 -7.30
C ARG A 207 9.70 -11.61 -7.06
N MET A 208 10.78 -11.11 -6.45
CA MET A 208 10.98 -9.68 -6.23
C MET A 208 12.46 -9.29 -6.31
N ASN A 209 12.74 -8.03 -6.62
CA ASN A 209 14.09 -7.46 -6.53
C ASN A 209 14.31 -6.79 -5.17
N ALA A 210 15.52 -6.30 -4.92
CA ALA A 210 15.88 -5.66 -3.66
C ALA A 210 15.06 -4.39 -3.38
N LEU A 211 14.80 -3.55 -4.40
CA LEU A 211 14.00 -2.32 -4.23
C LEU A 211 12.56 -2.63 -3.83
N SER A 212 11.90 -3.56 -4.51
CA SER A 212 10.54 -3.99 -4.17
C SER A 212 10.46 -4.64 -2.79
N ALA A 213 11.53 -5.32 -2.35
CA ALA A 213 11.61 -5.84 -0.98
C ALA A 213 11.67 -4.71 0.05
N ALA A 214 12.45 -3.66 -0.21
CA ALA A 214 12.54 -2.48 0.66
C ALA A 214 11.20 -1.74 0.72
N VAL A 215 10.53 -1.59 -0.41
CA VAL A 215 9.14 -1.08 -0.52
C VAL A 215 8.18 -1.89 0.34
N LYS A 216 8.21 -3.21 0.22
CA LYS A 216 7.33 -4.12 0.97
C LYS A 216 7.45 -3.96 2.49
N VAL A 217 8.64 -3.68 2.99
CA VAL A 217 8.88 -3.52 4.44
C VAL A 217 8.91 -2.06 4.90
N GLY A 218 8.79 -1.09 3.99
CA GLY A 218 8.82 0.35 4.27
C GLY A 218 10.22 0.88 4.64
N ALA A 219 11.31 0.26 4.17
CA ALA A 219 12.67 0.62 4.55
C ALA A 219 13.27 1.68 3.59
N MET A 220 13.00 2.96 3.86
CA MET A 220 13.41 4.10 3.03
C MET A 220 14.94 4.28 2.93
N ASP A 221 15.64 4.04 4.04
CA ASP A 221 17.10 4.09 4.15
C ASP A 221 17.76 2.99 3.31
N VAL A 222 17.21 1.78 3.36
CA VAL A 222 17.65 0.66 2.52
C VAL A 222 17.31 0.91 1.06
N PHE A 223 16.16 1.51 0.77
CA PHE A 223 15.75 1.86 -0.59
C PHE A 223 16.72 2.83 -1.25
N THR A 224 17.06 3.92 -0.56
CA THR A 224 18.04 4.91 -1.04
C THR A 224 19.43 4.30 -1.18
N LEU A 225 19.89 3.51 -0.21
CA LEU A 225 21.15 2.75 -0.31
C LEU A 225 21.19 1.85 -1.56
N LEU A 226 20.09 1.17 -1.90
CA LEU A 226 20.04 0.30 -3.07
C LEU A 226 20.16 1.10 -4.37
N LEU A 227 19.50 2.25 -4.46
CA LEU A 227 19.60 3.15 -5.62
C LEU A 227 21.04 3.66 -5.81
N ASP A 228 21.68 4.09 -4.73
CA ASP A 228 23.10 4.51 -4.74
C ASP A 228 24.04 3.39 -5.23
N ARG A 229 23.62 2.13 -5.09
CA ARG A 229 24.35 0.94 -5.52
C ARG A 229 23.90 0.40 -6.87
N GLY A 230 23.18 1.20 -7.66
CA GLY A 230 22.81 0.89 -9.05
C GLY A 230 21.56 0.02 -9.20
N ALA A 231 20.68 0.02 -8.20
CA ALA A 231 19.38 -0.62 -8.35
C ALA A 231 18.51 0.11 -9.39
N GLU A 232 17.86 -0.65 -10.26
CA GLU A 232 17.03 -0.15 -11.36
C GLU A 232 15.59 0.07 -10.88
N MET A 233 15.15 1.33 -10.91
CA MET A 233 13.78 1.70 -10.56
C MET A 233 12.74 1.12 -11.53
N ASN A 234 13.07 1.09 -12.83
CA ASN A 234 12.15 0.72 -13.90
C ASN A 234 12.57 -0.61 -14.52
N VAL A 235 11.71 -1.62 -14.43
CA VAL A 235 11.95 -2.92 -15.08
C VAL A 235 11.37 -2.91 -16.50
N LYS A 236 12.23 -3.14 -17.50
CA LYS A 236 11.83 -3.24 -18.90
C LYS A 236 11.42 -4.69 -19.23
N GLY A 237 10.23 -4.90 -19.81
CA GLY A 237 9.86 -6.21 -20.35
C GLY A 237 8.37 -6.53 -20.38
N THR A 238 8.04 -7.81 -20.43
CA THR A 238 6.67 -8.35 -20.34
C THR A 238 6.56 -9.20 -19.06
N LEU A 239 5.51 -8.97 -18.26
CA LEU A 239 5.13 -9.80 -17.12
C LEU A 239 4.41 -11.07 -17.64
N SER A 240 5.16 -12.02 -18.20
CA SER A 240 4.62 -13.33 -18.59
C SER A 240 3.99 -14.07 -17.41
N GLN A 241 3.12 -15.06 -17.68
CA GLN A 241 2.48 -15.87 -16.64
C GLN A 241 3.53 -16.38 -15.62
N GLY A 242 3.32 -16.08 -14.34
CA GLY A 242 4.23 -16.47 -13.25
C GLY A 242 5.25 -15.41 -12.80
N LYS A 243 5.21 -14.19 -13.37
CA LYS A 243 5.97 -13.03 -12.86
C LYS A 243 5.17 -12.23 -11.84
N SER A 244 5.82 -11.77 -10.77
CA SER A 244 5.15 -11.11 -9.63
C SER A 244 5.02 -9.60 -9.85
N ILE A 245 3.96 -8.99 -9.31
CA ILE A 245 3.80 -7.52 -9.21
C ILE A 245 5.03 -6.90 -8.52
N PHE A 246 5.58 -7.62 -7.55
CA PHE A 246 6.78 -7.24 -6.80
C PHE A 246 8.08 -7.25 -7.62
N GLU A 247 8.05 -7.56 -8.91
CA GLU A 247 9.21 -7.33 -9.79
C GLU A 247 9.39 -5.83 -10.10
N VAL A 248 8.34 -5.02 -9.99
CA VAL A 248 8.38 -3.58 -10.28
C VAL A 248 8.20 -2.78 -8.99
N PRO A 249 9.17 -1.94 -8.60
CA PRO A 249 9.11 -1.16 -7.36
C PRO A 249 7.85 -0.28 -7.24
N VAL A 250 7.46 0.43 -8.30
CA VAL A 250 6.27 1.31 -8.31
C VAL A 250 4.98 0.51 -8.13
N LEU A 251 4.86 -0.68 -8.75
CA LEU A 251 3.68 -1.53 -8.57
C LEU A 251 3.64 -2.17 -7.18
N ALA A 252 4.80 -2.56 -6.64
CA ALA A 252 4.93 -3.00 -5.26
C ALA A 252 4.50 -1.90 -4.29
N ALA A 253 4.91 -0.65 -4.54
CA ALA A 253 4.57 0.50 -3.72
C ALA A 253 3.05 0.74 -3.71
N ALA A 254 2.44 0.71 -4.90
CA ALA A 254 0.99 0.79 -5.06
C ALA A 254 0.25 -0.31 -4.28
N GLN A 255 0.76 -1.55 -4.30
CA GLN A 255 0.16 -2.64 -3.54
C GLN A 255 0.30 -2.40 -2.02
N THR A 256 1.49 -1.99 -1.58
CA THR A 256 1.76 -1.73 -0.15
C THR A 256 1.03 -0.51 0.39
N MET A 257 0.68 0.47 -0.45
CA MET A 257 -0.16 1.60 -0.04
C MET A 257 -1.51 1.15 0.50
N ALA A 258 -2.10 0.09 -0.08
CA ALA A 258 -3.37 -0.44 0.41
C ALA A 258 -3.21 -1.14 1.77
N ASP A 259 -2.10 -1.85 1.97
CA ASP A 259 -1.81 -2.62 3.19
C ASP A 259 -1.36 -1.72 4.35
N LEU A 260 -0.49 -0.75 4.07
CA LEU A 260 0.17 0.12 5.05
C LEU A 260 -0.54 1.47 5.23
N GLN A 261 -1.44 1.84 4.31
CA GLN A 261 -2.07 3.16 4.25
C GLN A 261 -1.07 4.33 4.20
N SER A 262 0.15 4.07 3.72
CA SER A 262 1.21 5.07 3.54
C SER A 262 1.57 5.19 2.06
N VAL A 263 1.69 6.44 1.62
CA VAL A 263 2.06 6.84 0.25
C VAL A 263 3.57 7.07 0.10
N GLU A 264 4.30 7.12 1.21
CA GLU A 264 5.71 7.55 1.27
C GLU A 264 6.61 6.70 0.37
N MET A 265 6.40 5.38 0.32
CA MET A 265 7.18 4.51 -0.57
C MET A 265 6.87 4.77 -2.04
N LEU A 266 5.61 5.08 -2.39
CA LEU A 266 5.24 5.38 -3.76
C LEU A 266 5.84 6.72 -4.18
N GLN A 267 5.76 7.73 -3.31
CA GLN A 267 6.37 9.04 -3.56
C GLN A 267 7.87 8.91 -3.74
N LEU A 268 8.53 8.16 -2.86
CA LEU A 268 9.97 7.91 -2.97
C LEU A 268 10.32 7.20 -4.28
N CYS A 269 9.48 6.29 -4.77
CA CYS A 269 9.65 5.68 -6.09
C CYS A 269 9.54 6.73 -7.21
N ILE A 270 8.53 7.60 -7.15
CA ILE A 270 8.29 8.65 -8.16
C ILE A 270 9.44 9.66 -8.19
N ASP A 271 9.86 10.14 -7.02
CA ASP A 271 10.95 11.11 -6.86
C ASP A 271 12.27 10.62 -7.48
N HIS A 272 12.48 9.29 -7.45
CA HIS A 272 13.65 8.64 -8.04
C HIS A 272 13.38 8.08 -9.45
N GLY A 273 12.39 8.61 -10.16
CA GLY A 273 12.15 8.35 -11.59
C GLY A 273 11.32 7.11 -11.89
N GLY A 274 10.53 6.64 -10.93
CA GLY A 274 9.57 5.54 -11.13
C GLY A 274 8.46 5.94 -12.09
N SER A 275 8.34 5.22 -13.21
CA SER A 275 7.26 5.47 -14.17
C SER A 275 5.93 4.94 -13.65
N LEU A 276 4.88 5.77 -13.71
CA LEU A 276 3.50 5.32 -13.46
C LEU A 276 2.89 4.63 -14.69
N ASP A 277 3.40 4.92 -15.89
CA ASP A 277 3.01 4.24 -17.13
C ASP A 277 3.80 2.93 -17.29
N VAL A 278 3.59 2.01 -16.34
CA VAL A 278 4.15 0.67 -16.41
C VAL A 278 3.31 -0.14 -17.39
N ASN A 279 3.62 -0.02 -18.68
CA ASN A 279 2.91 -0.72 -19.75
C ASN A 279 3.32 -2.21 -19.84
N LEU A 280 3.23 -2.92 -18.72
CA LEU A 280 3.63 -4.32 -18.61
C LEU A 280 2.44 -5.24 -18.90
N ARG A 281 2.59 -6.05 -19.93
CA ARG A 281 1.65 -7.14 -20.24
C ARG A 281 1.72 -8.19 -19.15
N PHE A 282 0.66 -8.35 -18.38
CA PHE A 282 0.42 -9.40 -17.39
C PHE A 282 -0.44 -10.50 -18.02
N GLN A 283 0.10 -11.72 -18.17
CA GLN A 283 -0.69 -12.84 -18.67
C GLN A 283 -1.37 -13.57 -17.50
N HIS A 284 -2.68 -13.78 -17.61
CA HIS A 284 -3.46 -14.68 -16.77
C HIS A 284 -3.90 -15.90 -17.61
N ARG A 285 -4.24 -17.04 -16.98
CA ARG A 285 -4.52 -18.35 -17.64
C ARG A 285 -5.35 -18.32 -18.94
N HIS A 286 -6.17 -17.30 -19.19
CA HIS A 286 -6.98 -17.13 -20.41
C HIS A 286 -7.01 -15.70 -21.00
N SER A 287 -6.22 -14.74 -20.51
CA SER A 287 -6.21 -13.36 -21.04
C SER A 287 -4.87 -12.64 -20.80
N THR A 288 -4.54 -11.65 -21.65
CA THR A 288 -3.41 -10.74 -21.44
C THR A 288 -3.96 -9.38 -21.03
N THR A 289 -3.56 -8.92 -19.85
CA THR A 289 -3.93 -7.65 -19.21
C THR A 289 -2.76 -6.70 -19.26
N PHE A 290 -2.97 -5.39 -19.36
CA PHE A 290 -1.93 -4.42 -19.00
C PHE A 290 -2.07 -4.09 -17.52
N MET A 291 -1.03 -4.31 -16.72
CA MET A 291 -1.07 -4.03 -15.28
C MET A 291 -0.52 -2.63 -15.01
N THR A 292 -1.40 -1.72 -14.59
CA THR A 292 -1.05 -0.34 -14.21
C THR A 292 -0.87 -0.23 -12.70
N VAL A 293 -0.25 0.87 -12.24
CA VAL A 293 -0.12 1.23 -10.81
C VAL A 293 -1.47 1.20 -10.11
N LEU A 294 -2.48 1.78 -10.77
CA LEU A 294 -3.86 1.76 -10.28
C LEU A 294 -4.39 0.33 -10.11
N LEU A 295 -4.24 -0.53 -11.12
CA LEU A 295 -4.75 -1.90 -11.04
C LEU A 295 -4.06 -2.71 -9.94
N ALA A 296 -2.76 -2.47 -9.71
CA ALA A 296 -2.03 -3.07 -8.61
C ALA A 296 -2.55 -2.59 -7.24
N TYR A 297 -2.81 -1.29 -7.10
CA TYR A 297 -3.41 -0.72 -5.89
C TYR A 297 -4.84 -1.24 -5.65
N LEU A 298 -5.69 -1.27 -6.68
CA LEU A 298 -7.07 -1.76 -6.58
C LEU A 298 -7.15 -3.25 -6.26
N ASP A 299 -6.29 -4.08 -6.86
CA ASP A 299 -6.26 -5.51 -6.56
C ASP A 299 -5.87 -5.82 -5.11
N ALA A 300 -5.18 -4.89 -4.45
CA ALA A 300 -4.85 -4.96 -3.02
C ALA A 300 -6.03 -4.58 -2.11
N ILE A 301 -7.03 -3.84 -2.60
CA ILE A 301 -8.22 -3.47 -1.83
C ILE A 301 -9.25 -4.59 -1.87
N ALA A 302 -9.56 -5.17 -0.71
CA ALA A 302 -10.51 -6.28 -0.58
C ALA A 302 -11.92 -5.97 -1.12
N ASP A 303 -12.42 -4.74 -0.94
CA ASP A 303 -13.77 -4.33 -1.38
C ASP A 303 -13.91 -4.23 -2.91
N TRP A 304 -12.82 -4.01 -3.63
CA TRP A 304 -12.83 -4.00 -5.10
C TRP A 304 -13.18 -5.39 -5.66
N ARG A 305 -12.61 -6.44 -5.05
CA ARG A 305 -12.81 -7.82 -5.48
C ARG A 305 -14.24 -8.33 -5.24
N SER A 306 -14.99 -7.75 -4.29
CA SER A 306 -16.36 -8.17 -3.99
C SER A 306 -17.41 -7.56 -4.93
N GLY A 307 -17.19 -6.33 -5.41
CA GLY A 307 -18.01 -5.68 -6.43
C GLY A 307 -17.75 -6.20 -7.85
N TYR A 308 -16.54 -6.67 -8.13
CA TYR A 308 -16.12 -7.20 -9.43
C TYR A 308 -16.64 -8.64 -9.67
N ARG A 309 -17.94 -8.81 -9.97
CA ARG A 309 -18.40 -10.04 -10.63
C ARG A 309 -17.87 -10.03 -12.06
N ARG A 310 -16.84 -10.85 -12.32
CA ARG A 310 -16.31 -11.13 -13.67
C ARG A 310 -17.45 -11.38 -14.65
N THR A 311 -17.79 -10.38 -15.45
CA THR A 311 -18.51 -10.60 -16.70
C THR A 311 -17.53 -11.33 -17.62
N GLU A 312 -17.83 -12.59 -17.91
CA GLU A 312 -17.01 -13.43 -18.78
C GLU A 312 -16.78 -12.73 -20.12
N GLY A 313 -15.53 -12.35 -20.40
CA GLY A 313 -15.10 -11.87 -21.72
C GLY A 313 -14.64 -10.42 -21.81
N ALA A 314 -14.83 -9.58 -20.80
CA ALA A 314 -14.34 -8.20 -20.84
C ALA A 314 -12.81 -8.16 -20.65
N LYS A 315 -12.11 -7.48 -21.59
CA LYS A 315 -10.67 -7.29 -21.54
C LYS A 315 -10.31 -6.45 -20.31
N PRO A 316 -9.26 -6.81 -19.57
CA PRO A 316 -8.72 -5.94 -18.54
C PRO A 316 -7.80 -4.91 -19.21
N GLY A 317 -8.42 -3.91 -19.83
CA GLY A 317 -7.97 -2.52 -19.70
C GLY A 317 -8.81 -1.88 -18.60
N LEU A 318 -8.51 -0.64 -18.17
CA LEU A 318 -9.53 0.15 -17.48
C LEU A 318 -10.70 0.30 -18.46
N ASP A 319 -11.67 -0.61 -18.39
CA ASP A 319 -12.82 -0.58 -19.28
C ASP A 319 -13.67 0.65 -18.96
N ARG A 320 -14.35 1.19 -19.97
CA ARG A 320 -15.04 2.49 -19.93
C ARG A 320 -16.02 2.61 -18.74
N LEU A 321 -16.61 1.49 -18.32
CA LEU A 321 -17.58 1.42 -17.23
C LEU A 321 -16.97 1.40 -15.81
N LEU A 322 -15.67 1.14 -15.66
CA LEU A 322 -15.07 0.90 -14.34
C LEU A 322 -14.47 2.15 -13.68
N ILE A 323 -14.04 3.15 -14.46
CA ILE A 323 -13.30 4.31 -13.90
C ILE A 323 -14.17 5.13 -12.94
N GLY A 324 -15.45 5.34 -13.26
CA GLY A 324 -16.37 6.07 -12.38
C GLY A 324 -16.61 5.32 -11.07
N GLN A 325 -16.83 4.00 -11.15
CA GLN A 325 -16.98 3.14 -9.97
C GLN A 325 -15.70 3.10 -9.13
N ILE A 326 -14.52 3.13 -9.76
CA ILE A 326 -13.24 3.21 -9.06
C ILE A 326 -13.13 4.54 -8.32
N LEU A 327 -13.34 5.67 -8.98
CA LEU A 327 -13.31 6.99 -8.34
C LEU A 327 -14.30 7.06 -7.18
N GLU A 328 -15.50 6.51 -7.36
CA GLU A 328 -16.51 6.40 -6.30
C GLU A 328 -15.99 5.59 -5.10
N ILE A 329 -15.41 4.40 -5.33
CA ILE A 329 -14.86 3.56 -4.26
C ILE A 329 -13.72 4.28 -3.53
N LEU A 330 -12.83 4.95 -4.25
CA LEU A 330 -11.68 5.66 -3.67
C LEU A 330 -12.13 6.85 -2.81
N ILE A 331 -13.01 7.69 -3.34
CA ILE A 331 -13.53 8.85 -2.63
C ILE A 331 -14.44 8.42 -1.48
N ARG A 332 -15.24 7.35 -1.62
CA ARG A 332 -16.03 6.83 -0.50
C ARG A 332 -15.16 6.27 0.62
N LYS A 333 -14.05 5.60 0.27
CA LYS A 333 -13.16 4.96 1.25
C LYS A 333 -12.30 5.98 2.00
N TRP A 334 -11.78 6.99 1.31
CA TRP A 334 -10.83 7.95 1.88
C TRP A 334 -11.42 9.35 2.04
N GLY A 335 -12.32 9.78 1.16
CA GLY A 335 -12.96 11.09 1.22
C GLY A 335 -12.21 12.16 0.46
N VAL A 336 -12.92 13.23 0.10
CA VAL A 336 -12.37 14.40 -0.65
C VAL A 336 -11.19 15.05 0.11
N LYS A 337 -11.20 15.01 1.45
CA LYS A 337 -10.11 15.53 2.29
C LYS A 337 -8.74 14.89 2.00
N TYR A 338 -8.69 13.65 1.49
CA TYR A 338 -7.43 13.00 1.16
C TYR A 338 -6.83 13.51 -0.15
N LEU A 339 -7.52 14.35 -0.93
CA LEU A 339 -6.91 15.02 -2.08
C LEU A 339 -5.81 16.00 -1.65
N GLU A 340 -5.78 16.43 -0.38
CA GLU A 340 -4.63 17.17 0.16
C GLU A 340 -3.36 16.30 0.26
N VAL A 341 -3.48 14.98 0.16
CA VAL A 341 -2.34 14.07 -0.01
C VAL A 341 -1.95 14.08 -1.49
N ASP A 342 -0.74 14.57 -1.79
CA ASP A 342 -0.24 14.77 -3.16
C ASP A 342 -0.40 13.52 -4.01
N GLU A 343 -0.10 12.35 -3.45
CA GLU A 343 -0.06 11.07 -4.14
C GLU A 343 -1.46 10.54 -4.44
N PHE A 344 -2.40 10.73 -3.51
CA PHE A 344 -3.80 10.39 -3.77
C PHE A 344 -4.36 11.32 -4.83
N PHE A 345 -4.04 12.60 -4.78
CA PHE A 345 -4.41 13.56 -5.81
C PHE A 345 -3.83 13.21 -7.18
N HIS A 346 -2.55 12.85 -7.28
CA HIS A 346 -1.92 12.41 -8.53
C HIS A 346 -2.57 11.12 -9.07
N LEU A 347 -2.94 10.18 -8.20
CA LEU A 347 -3.66 8.96 -8.60
C LEU A 347 -5.06 9.29 -9.16
N ILE A 348 -5.80 10.16 -8.48
CA ILE A 348 -7.12 10.62 -8.93
C ILE A 348 -7.00 11.43 -10.24
N LYS A 349 -5.99 12.29 -10.35
CA LYS A 349 -5.70 13.04 -11.57
C LYS A 349 -5.36 12.13 -12.74
N LEU A 350 -4.51 11.12 -12.53
CA LEU A 350 -4.19 10.11 -13.55
C LEU A 350 -5.42 9.30 -13.98
N LEU A 351 -6.29 8.94 -13.04
CA LEU A 351 -7.58 8.29 -13.32
C LEU A 351 -8.46 9.15 -14.23
N VAL A 352 -8.53 10.44 -13.90
CA VAL A 352 -9.34 11.43 -14.61
C VAL A 352 -8.74 11.73 -15.99
N ASP A 353 -7.43 11.88 -16.08
CA ASP A 353 -6.69 12.07 -17.33
C ASP A 353 -6.81 10.84 -18.25
N GLU A 354 -6.73 9.61 -17.72
CA GLU A 354 -7.01 8.41 -18.52
C GLU A 354 -8.48 8.29 -18.91
N SER A 355 -9.39 8.83 -18.09
CA SER A 355 -10.83 8.92 -18.43
C SER A 355 -11.12 9.96 -19.52
N SER A 356 -10.29 10.99 -19.66
CA SER A 356 -10.46 12.01 -20.72
C SER A 356 -10.40 11.42 -22.13
N LYS A 357 -9.72 10.28 -22.28
CA LYS A 357 -9.60 9.53 -23.54
C LYS A 357 -10.86 8.74 -23.88
N PHE A 358 -11.81 8.56 -22.93
CA PHE A 358 -12.97 7.68 -23.08
C PHE A 358 -14.22 8.23 -22.37
N HIS A 359 -15.17 8.79 -23.12
CA HIS A 359 -16.41 9.41 -22.62
C HIS A 359 -17.54 8.40 -22.32
N HIS A 360 -18.20 8.49 -21.14
CA HIS A 360 -19.61 8.92 -20.96
C HIS A 360 -20.29 8.59 -19.60
N ASP A 361 -19.82 7.69 -18.72
CA ASP A 361 -20.66 7.24 -17.58
C ASP A 361 -20.16 7.61 -16.15
N ILE A 362 -19.20 8.54 -16.03
CA ILE A 362 -18.50 8.80 -14.76
C ILE A 362 -19.15 9.92 -13.92
N LEU A 363 -19.75 10.92 -14.58
CA LEU A 363 -20.28 12.11 -13.90
C LEU A 363 -21.60 11.82 -13.19
N ASP A 364 -22.45 10.93 -13.73
CA ASP A 364 -23.68 10.53 -13.04
C ASP A 364 -23.38 9.87 -11.69
N SER A 365 -22.35 9.00 -11.62
CA SER A 365 -21.91 8.37 -10.37
C SER A 365 -21.16 9.34 -9.46
N LEU A 366 -20.30 10.23 -9.98
CA LEU A 366 -19.56 11.23 -9.18
C LEU A 366 -20.43 12.39 -8.65
N LEU A 367 -21.49 12.78 -9.37
CA LEU A 367 -22.45 13.79 -8.92
C LEU A 367 -23.57 13.16 -8.08
N CYS A 368 -23.88 11.87 -8.28
CA CYS A 368 -24.68 11.07 -7.35
C CYS A 368 -23.92 10.66 -6.08
N MET A 369 -22.59 10.78 -6.04
CA MET A 369 -21.84 10.78 -4.78
C MET A 369 -22.24 12.01 -3.99
N SER A 370 -23.35 11.88 -3.28
CA SER A 370 -23.93 12.80 -2.30
C SER A 370 -23.37 14.20 -2.45
N VAL A 371 -24.07 15.10 -3.13
CA VAL A 371 -23.70 16.53 -3.29
C VAL A 371 -23.26 17.19 -1.96
N SER A 372 -23.61 16.61 -0.80
CA SER A 372 -22.99 16.89 0.50
C SER A 372 -21.45 16.81 0.55
N ASN A 373 -20.81 15.92 -0.21
CA ASN A 373 -19.35 15.79 -0.35
C ASN A 373 -18.76 16.87 -1.26
N LEU A 374 -19.43 17.21 -2.36
CA LEU A 374 -19.09 18.35 -3.24
C LEU A 374 -19.12 19.69 -2.49
N LEU A 375 -19.95 19.77 -1.45
CA LEU A 375 -20.17 20.96 -0.64
C LEU A 375 -19.48 20.91 0.73
N THR A 376 -18.57 19.96 0.98
CA THR A 376 -17.80 19.92 2.24
C THR A 376 -17.04 21.23 2.46
N PRO A 377 -16.89 21.69 3.72
CA PRO A 377 -16.24 22.96 3.99
C PRO A 377 -14.76 22.84 3.60
N VAL A 378 -14.34 23.71 2.69
CA VAL A 378 -13.12 23.60 1.87
C VAL A 378 -13.29 22.56 0.75
N ALA A 379 -13.98 22.95 -0.33
CA ALA A 379 -13.66 22.40 -1.64
C ALA A 379 -12.18 22.73 -1.88
N SER A 380 -11.30 21.79 -1.58
CA SER A 380 -9.87 21.97 -1.74
C SER A 380 -9.61 22.45 -3.17
N SER A 381 -8.66 23.36 -3.35
CA SER A 381 -8.23 23.80 -4.69
C SER A 381 -7.93 22.60 -5.59
N ARG A 382 -7.46 21.50 -4.99
CA ARG A 382 -7.23 20.21 -5.65
C ARG A 382 -8.50 19.51 -6.10
N TRP A 383 -9.57 19.51 -5.32
CA TRP A 383 -10.85 18.97 -5.78
C TRP A 383 -11.42 19.76 -6.96
N LEU A 384 -11.31 21.09 -6.90
CA LEU A 384 -11.68 21.96 -8.04
C LEU A 384 -10.80 21.66 -9.27
N GLU A 385 -9.51 21.38 -9.08
CA GLU A 385 -8.62 20.95 -10.16
C GLU A 385 -9.10 19.62 -10.77
N VAL A 386 -9.44 18.60 -9.95
CA VAL A 386 -10.02 17.34 -10.44
C VAL A 386 -11.28 17.58 -11.28
N LEU A 387 -12.20 18.40 -10.78
CA LEU A 387 -13.44 18.74 -11.47
C LEU A 387 -13.19 19.49 -12.78
N SER A 388 -12.22 20.41 -12.80
CA SER A 388 -11.86 21.15 -14.02
C SER A 388 -11.38 20.23 -15.13
N ILE A 389 -10.59 19.20 -14.81
CA ILE A 389 -10.11 18.21 -15.78
C ILE A 389 -11.27 17.34 -16.25
N LEU A 390 -12.18 16.95 -15.34
CA LEU A 390 -13.39 16.20 -15.70
C LEU A 390 -14.30 16.99 -16.66
N PHE A 391 -14.41 18.32 -16.49
CA PHE A 391 -15.27 19.17 -17.31
C PHE A 391 -14.66 19.51 -18.68
N GLN A 392 -13.36 19.76 -18.76
CA GLN A 392 -12.67 20.09 -20.03
C GLN A 392 -12.81 19.00 -21.11
N CYS A 393 -13.10 17.77 -20.70
CA CYS A 393 -13.19 16.62 -21.60
C CYS A 393 -14.65 16.21 -21.88
N ARG A 394 -15.58 17.16 -22.04
CA ARG A 394 -17.01 16.86 -22.24
C ARG A 394 -17.66 17.73 -23.31
N ASP A 395 -18.74 17.20 -23.89
CA ASP A 395 -19.62 17.94 -24.79
C ASP A 395 -20.47 18.94 -23.97
N HIS A 396 -20.74 20.10 -24.57
CA HIS A 396 -21.52 21.18 -23.97
C HIS A 396 -22.92 20.73 -23.52
N THR A 397 -23.53 19.79 -24.25
CA THR A 397 -24.84 19.21 -23.92
C THR A 397 -24.82 18.47 -22.58
N GLU A 398 -23.78 17.66 -22.35
CA GLU A 398 -23.63 16.88 -21.10
C GLU A 398 -23.37 17.83 -19.93
N MET A 399 -22.50 18.83 -20.12
CA MET A 399 -22.26 19.85 -19.10
C MET A 399 -23.53 20.63 -18.73
N GLY A 400 -24.38 20.94 -19.71
CA GLY A 400 -25.70 21.55 -19.49
C GLY A 400 -26.62 20.69 -18.64
N LYS A 401 -26.71 19.37 -18.91
CA LYS A 401 -27.49 18.42 -18.09
C LYS A 401 -27.01 18.38 -16.64
N LEU A 402 -25.70 18.35 -16.42
CA LEU A 402 -25.12 18.29 -15.09
C LEU A 402 -25.38 19.57 -14.29
N LEU A 403 -25.19 20.72 -14.93
CA LEU A 403 -25.50 22.02 -14.33
C LEU A 403 -27.00 22.11 -13.96
N TYR A 404 -27.88 21.67 -14.87
CA TYR A 404 -29.32 21.62 -14.64
C TYR A 404 -29.67 20.76 -13.40
N GLN A 405 -29.16 19.52 -13.32
CA GLN A 405 -29.41 18.62 -12.19
C GLN A 405 -28.85 19.17 -10.88
N PHE A 406 -27.65 19.75 -10.90
CA PHE A 406 -27.00 20.31 -9.72
C PHE A 406 -27.77 21.48 -9.11
N ILE A 407 -28.28 22.40 -9.94
CA ILE A 407 -29.09 23.54 -9.47
C ILE A 407 -30.41 23.05 -8.85
N LEU A 408 -31.08 22.08 -9.46
CA LEU A 408 -32.31 21.52 -8.89
C LEU A 408 -32.08 20.83 -7.55
N TYR A 409 -30.94 20.13 -7.40
CA TYR A 409 -30.54 19.56 -6.13
C TYR A 409 -30.29 20.64 -5.06
N CYS A 410 -29.67 21.77 -5.43
CA CYS A 410 -29.45 22.88 -4.51
C CYS A 410 -30.78 23.43 -3.98
N GLU A 411 -31.83 23.48 -4.82
CA GLU A 411 -33.17 23.85 -4.37
C GLU A 411 -33.80 22.80 -3.43
N ASP A 412 -33.57 21.50 -3.67
CA ASP A 412 -33.98 20.43 -2.72
C ASP A 412 -33.27 20.55 -1.37
N SER A 413 -31.98 20.89 -1.40
CA SER A 413 -31.09 20.86 -0.24
C SER A 413 -30.83 22.24 0.35
N LYS A 414 -31.70 23.22 0.09
CA LYS A 414 -31.57 24.65 0.46
C LYS A 414 -31.23 24.95 1.94
N TYR A 415 -31.38 23.98 2.84
CA TYR A 415 -31.10 24.08 4.26
C TYR A 415 -29.70 23.58 4.69
N THR A 416 -28.97 22.87 3.83
CA THR A 416 -27.72 22.16 4.19
C THR A 416 -26.52 22.55 3.33
N ILE A 417 -26.72 23.37 2.29
CA ILE A 417 -25.68 23.74 1.32
C ILE A 417 -24.90 24.99 1.74
N HIS A 418 -23.59 24.98 1.49
CA HIS A 418 -22.73 26.16 1.65
C HIS A 418 -22.75 27.00 0.36
N ARG A 419 -23.29 28.23 0.43
CA ARG A 419 -23.49 29.12 -0.74
C ARG A 419 -22.23 29.35 -1.56
N GLU A 420 -21.09 29.60 -0.91
CA GLU A 420 -19.80 29.85 -1.57
C GLU A 420 -19.35 28.67 -2.43
N ASN A 421 -19.49 27.43 -1.93
CA ASN A 421 -19.13 26.22 -2.68
C ASN A 421 -20.02 26.03 -3.91
N VAL A 422 -21.32 26.36 -3.80
CA VAL A 422 -22.24 26.29 -4.94
C VAL A 422 -21.84 27.31 -6.02
N GLU A 423 -21.55 28.56 -5.63
CA GLU A 423 -21.14 29.58 -6.60
C GLU A 423 -19.84 29.20 -7.33
N ILE A 424 -18.83 28.70 -6.61
CA ILE A 424 -17.55 28.28 -7.21
C ILE A 424 -17.75 27.16 -8.24
N LEU A 425 -18.59 26.16 -7.93
CA LEU A 425 -18.86 25.03 -8.83
C LEU A 425 -19.65 25.45 -10.06
N VAL A 426 -20.68 26.28 -9.88
CA VAL A 426 -21.46 26.85 -11.00
C VAL A 426 -20.55 27.69 -11.89
N ASP A 427 -19.68 28.52 -11.31
CA ASP A 427 -18.70 29.31 -12.05
C ASP A 427 -17.79 28.43 -12.91
N HIS A 428 -17.23 27.36 -12.34
CA HIS A 428 -16.37 26.44 -13.10
C HIS A 428 -17.12 25.74 -14.23
N LEU A 429 -18.36 25.30 -14.00
CA LEU A 429 -19.19 24.66 -15.01
C LEU A 429 -19.51 25.62 -16.17
N VAL A 430 -19.97 26.84 -15.86
CA VAL A 430 -20.30 27.85 -16.86
C VAL A 430 -19.05 28.30 -17.62
N GLN A 431 -17.92 28.52 -16.94
CA GLN A 431 -16.62 28.83 -17.58
C GLN A 431 -16.11 27.68 -18.46
N SER A 432 -16.44 26.44 -18.11
CA SER A 432 -16.12 25.26 -18.92
C SER A 432 -17.06 25.10 -20.13
N GLY A 433 -18.09 25.96 -20.26
CA GLY A 433 -19.00 25.98 -21.40
C GLY A 433 -20.33 25.27 -21.16
N ALA A 434 -20.73 25.04 -19.92
CA ALA A 434 -22.09 24.62 -19.59
C ALA A 434 -23.08 25.76 -19.87
N ASP A 435 -24.18 25.46 -20.58
CA ASP A 435 -25.25 26.42 -20.80
C ASP A 435 -26.15 26.51 -19.56
N ILE A 436 -26.17 27.66 -18.89
CA ILE A 436 -27.04 27.93 -17.73
C ILE A 436 -28.53 27.94 -18.11
N ASN A 437 -28.85 28.19 -19.38
CA ASN A 437 -30.21 28.16 -19.92
C ASN A 437 -30.55 26.81 -20.57
N PHE A 438 -29.72 25.78 -20.33
CA PHE A 438 -29.90 24.45 -20.89
C PHE A 438 -31.30 23.89 -20.59
N SER A 439 -31.93 23.32 -21.62
CA SER A 439 -33.19 22.60 -21.53
C SER A 439 -32.92 21.11 -21.83
N PRO A 440 -33.20 20.19 -20.90
CA PRO A 440 -33.17 18.77 -21.23
C PRO A 440 -34.29 18.51 -22.25
N HIS A 441 -33.99 18.05 -23.46
CA HIS A 441 -35.03 17.74 -24.46
C HIS A 441 -35.56 16.30 -24.33
N GLU A 442 -35.50 15.73 -23.13
CA GLU A 442 -35.77 14.31 -22.89
C GLU A 442 -37.27 14.02 -22.67
N ASP A 443 -38.03 15.01 -22.18
CA ASP A 443 -39.48 14.92 -21.93
C ASP A 443 -40.20 16.23 -22.31
N ILE A 444 -41.52 16.17 -22.59
CA ILE A 444 -42.34 17.36 -22.91
C ILE A 444 -42.41 18.36 -21.72
N SER A 445 -42.04 17.91 -20.52
CA SER A 445 -42.02 18.70 -19.27
C SER A 445 -40.66 19.28 -18.90
N SER A 446 -39.56 18.91 -19.58
CA SER A 446 -38.23 19.39 -19.21
C SER A 446 -37.96 20.78 -19.82
N CYS A 447 -38.16 21.78 -18.96
CA CYS A 447 -37.96 23.19 -19.24
C CYS A 447 -36.55 23.65 -18.83
N PRO A 448 -36.12 24.86 -19.20
CA PRO A 448 -34.88 25.44 -18.71
C PRO A 448 -34.82 25.50 -17.18
N VAL A 449 -33.61 25.49 -16.62
CA VAL A 449 -33.39 25.37 -15.16
C VAL A 449 -34.14 26.43 -14.35
N LEU A 450 -34.21 27.66 -14.84
CA LEU A 450 -34.89 28.75 -14.15
C LEU A 450 -36.41 28.52 -14.08
N HIS A 451 -37.03 28.06 -15.17
CA HIS A 451 -38.45 27.66 -15.18
C HIS A 451 -38.71 26.50 -14.22
N ALA A 452 -37.81 25.51 -14.18
CA ALA A 452 -37.95 24.34 -13.32
C ALA A 452 -37.86 24.69 -11.83
N VAL A 453 -36.95 25.60 -11.45
CA VAL A 453 -36.85 26.14 -10.08
C VAL A 453 -38.12 26.91 -9.73
N CYS A 454 -38.60 27.81 -10.60
CA CYS A 454 -39.83 28.57 -10.35
C CYS A 454 -41.07 27.67 -10.23
N ASP A 455 -41.24 26.66 -11.09
CA ASP A 455 -42.33 25.68 -11.02
C ASP A 455 -42.29 24.87 -9.72
N LYS A 456 -41.09 24.66 -9.14
CA LYS A 456 -40.92 23.96 -7.87
C LYS A 456 -41.28 24.85 -6.68
N ILE A 457 -40.83 26.10 -6.70
CA ILE A 457 -41.17 27.10 -5.67
C ILE A 457 -42.70 27.28 -5.61
N ASP A 458 -43.37 27.52 -6.74
CA ASP A 458 -44.84 27.68 -6.81
C ASP A 458 -45.58 26.45 -6.25
N ARG A 459 -45.15 25.23 -6.62
CA ARG A 459 -45.72 23.97 -6.11
C ARG A 459 -45.54 23.79 -4.61
N GLU A 460 -44.33 24.01 -4.08
CA GLU A 460 -44.05 23.88 -2.65
C GLU A 460 -44.83 24.92 -1.83
N THR A 461 -44.89 26.17 -2.30
CA THR A 461 -45.68 27.23 -1.65
C THR A 461 -47.17 26.90 -1.64
N ARG A 462 -47.70 26.33 -2.73
CA ARG A 462 -49.10 25.86 -2.80
C ARG A 462 -49.35 24.74 -1.81
N GLN A 463 -48.47 23.75 -1.73
CA GLN A 463 -48.61 22.63 -0.81
C GLN A 463 -48.63 23.10 0.64
N MET A 464 -47.72 24.01 1.02
CA MET A 464 -47.69 24.60 2.36
C MET A 464 -49.00 25.32 2.72
N GLU A 465 -49.59 26.02 1.74
CA GLU A 465 -50.88 26.70 1.89
C GLU A 465 -52.03 25.71 2.11
N GLU A 466 -52.07 24.61 1.34
CA GLU A 466 -53.07 23.54 1.46
C GLU A 466 -52.95 22.81 2.81
N GLU A 467 -51.72 22.62 3.31
CA GLU A 467 -51.43 21.92 4.58
C GLU A 467 -51.57 22.83 5.82
N ARG A 468 -51.88 24.12 5.65
CA ARG A 468 -51.96 25.14 6.72
C ARG A 468 -50.73 25.15 7.65
N LEU A 469 -49.56 24.88 7.09
CA LEU A 469 -48.32 24.92 7.86
C LEU A 469 -48.07 26.37 8.29
N ILE A 470 -47.97 26.62 9.59
CA ILE A 470 -47.51 27.93 10.08
C ILE A 470 -46.07 28.05 9.63
N PHE A 471 -45.86 29.12 8.89
CA PHE A 471 -44.70 29.31 8.07
C PHE A 471 -43.70 29.95 9.05
N PHE A 472 -43.00 29.11 9.80
CA PHE A 472 -41.99 29.54 10.76
C PHE A 472 -40.66 29.63 10.01
N GLY A 473 -40.09 30.83 9.89
CA GLY A 473 -38.81 31.04 9.21
C GLY A 473 -38.87 31.53 7.77
N TRP A 474 -39.94 32.23 7.36
CA TRP A 474 -40.08 32.87 6.02
C TRP A 474 -38.83 33.59 5.55
N GLN A 475 -38.21 34.34 6.44
CA GLN A 475 -37.04 35.12 6.10
C GLN A 475 -35.90 34.23 5.60
N TYR A 476 -35.74 33.04 6.19
CA TYR A 476 -34.73 32.09 5.76
C TYR A 476 -35.06 31.49 4.38
N GLU A 477 -36.31 31.09 4.16
CA GLU A 477 -36.73 30.57 2.84
C GLU A 477 -36.60 31.61 1.73
N ILE A 478 -37.08 32.84 1.96
CA ILE A 478 -36.95 33.95 1.03
C ILE A 478 -35.47 34.17 0.76
N ASN A 479 -34.64 34.31 1.80
CA ASN A 479 -33.20 34.56 1.65
C ASN A 479 -32.46 33.44 0.90
N SER A 480 -32.89 32.19 1.01
CA SER A 480 -32.23 31.05 0.35
C SER A 480 -32.66 30.91 -1.10
N ARG A 481 -33.96 31.02 -1.39
CA ARG A 481 -34.49 30.96 -2.77
C ARG A 481 -34.17 32.22 -3.56
N SER A 482 -34.20 33.41 -2.93
CA SER A 482 -33.78 34.65 -3.58
C SER A 482 -32.30 34.61 -3.96
N TRP A 483 -31.44 34.08 -3.08
CA TRP A 483 -30.02 33.88 -3.39
C TRP A 483 -29.82 32.93 -4.56
N LEU A 484 -30.54 31.79 -4.61
CA LEU A 484 -30.41 30.84 -5.71
C LEU A 484 -30.86 31.45 -7.05
N LEU A 485 -31.99 32.15 -7.06
CA LEU A 485 -32.50 32.85 -8.25
C LEU A 485 -31.52 33.94 -8.71
N ASP A 486 -31.05 34.78 -7.79
CA ASP A 486 -30.05 35.82 -8.07
C ASP A 486 -28.74 35.22 -8.62
N MET A 487 -28.27 34.12 -8.04
CA MET A 487 -27.10 33.40 -8.54
C MET A 487 -27.31 32.95 -9.98
N ILE A 488 -28.43 32.27 -10.31
CA ILE A 488 -28.70 31.80 -11.67
C ILE A 488 -28.68 32.97 -12.66
N ILE A 489 -29.31 34.09 -12.32
CA ILE A 489 -29.37 35.28 -13.14
C ILE A 489 -27.97 35.92 -13.32
N ARG A 490 -27.21 36.10 -12.23
CA ARG A 490 -25.83 36.64 -12.29
C ARG A 490 -24.91 35.80 -13.17
N LYS A 491 -25.15 34.49 -13.28
CA LYS A 491 -24.38 33.57 -14.12
C LYS A 491 -24.88 33.46 -15.56
N GLY A 492 -25.84 34.30 -15.96
CA GLY A 492 -26.33 34.41 -17.34
C GLY A 492 -27.70 33.75 -17.60
N GLY A 493 -28.43 33.39 -16.55
CA GLY A 493 -29.81 32.91 -16.66
C GLY A 493 -30.73 33.97 -17.25
N ASP A 494 -31.48 33.60 -18.28
CA ASP A 494 -32.40 34.50 -18.98
C ASP A 494 -33.83 34.36 -18.43
N ALA A 495 -34.24 35.31 -17.58
CA ALA A 495 -35.61 35.37 -17.04
C ALA A 495 -36.68 35.63 -18.10
N THR A 496 -36.29 36.19 -19.25
CA THR A 496 -37.19 36.54 -20.36
C THR A 496 -37.39 35.40 -21.35
N LEU A 497 -36.60 34.32 -21.21
CA LEU A 497 -36.67 33.14 -22.05
C LEU A 497 -38.08 32.53 -22.02
N GLN A 498 -38.70 32.41 -23.18
CA GLN A 498 -40.03 31.80 -23.31
C GLN A 498 -39.91 30.30 -23.54
N PHE A 499 -40.51 29.52 -22.65
CA PHE A 499 -40.66 28.07 -22.80
C PHE A 499 -42.16 27.71 -22.82
N ASN A 500 -42.62 27.13 -23.92
CA ASN A 500 -44.05 26.87 -24.16
C ASN A 500 -44.93 28.12 -23.95
N GLY A 501 -44.45 29.29 -24.37
CA GLY A 501 -45.16 30.57 -24.26
C GLY A 501 -45.22 31.17 -22.86
N GLN A 502 -44.43 30.66 -21.91
CA GLN A 502 -44.36 31.15 -20.54
C GLN A 502 -42.91 31.49 -20.17
N THR A 503 -42.72 32.60 -19.47
CA THR A 503 -41.46 32.96 -18.82
C THR A 503 -41.31 32.22 -17.49
N ALA A 504 -40.11 32.25 -16.89
CA ALA A 504 -39.92 31.71 -15.54
C ALA A 504 -40.78 32.47 -14.50
N LEU A 505 -41.02 33.77 -14.74
CA LEU A 505 -41.90 34.57 -13.91
C LEU A 505 -43.37 34.10 -13.98
N ASP A 506 -43.85 33.76 -15.18
CA ASP A 506 -45.21 33.23 -15.36
C ASP A 506 -45.39 31.89 -14.63
N ARG A 507 -44.32 31.09 -14.54
CA ARG A 507 -44.28 29.82 -13.82
C ARG A 507 -44.34 30.02 -12.31
N LEU A 508 -43.62 31.00 -11.79
CA LEU A 508 -43.63 31.35 -10.37
C LEU A 508 -44.99 31.90 -9.89
N ARG A 509 -45.77 32.50 -10.80
CA ARG A 509 -47.09 33.09 -10.54
C ARG A 509 -48.25 32.22 -11.03
N ARG A 510 -47.96 30.95 -11.35
CA ARG A 510 -48.91 30.06 -12.01
C ARG A 510 -50.10 29.74 -11.10
N THR A 511 -49.86 29.59 -9.80
CA THR A 511 -50.90 29.29 -8.82
C THR A 511 -51.48 30.58 -8.24
N ARG A 512 -52.82 30.66 -8.16
CA ARG A 512 -53.50 31.72 -7.40
C ARG A 512 -53.48 31.38 -5.92
N HIS A 513 -52.60 32.04 -5.19
CA HIS A 513 -52.49 31.96 -3.73
C HIS A 513 -53.56 32.83 -3.04
N HIS A 514 -54.24 32.29 -2.04
CA HIS A 514 -55.37 32.93 -1.35
C HIS A 514 -54.91 33.61 -0.05
N HIS A 515 -53.94 33.01 0.64
CA HIS A 515 -53.34 33.59 1.84
C HIS A 515 -52.52 34.85 1.50
N VAL A 516 -52.62 35.88 2.35
CA VAL A 516 -51.90 37.16 2.17
C VAL A 516 -50.39 36.93 2.26
N GLU A 517 -49.97 36.10 3.22
CA GLU A 517 -48.56 35.81 3.43
C GLU A 517 -47.98 35.14 2.17
N THR A 518 -48.59 34.09 1.62
CA THR A 518 -48.07 33.39 0.42
C THR A 518 -48.01 34.29 -0.81
N ARG A 519 -48.94 35.25 -0.94
CA ARG A 519 -48.88 36.30 -1.97
C ARG A 519 -47.68 37.24 -1.77
N LEU A 520 -47.41 37.66 -0.54
CA LEU A 520 -46.23 38.47 -0.22
C LEU A 520 -44.93 37.71 -0.51
N TYR A 521 -44.86 36.43 -0.18
CA TYR A 521 -43.71 35.56 -0.50
C TYR A 521 -43.39 35.53 -1.99
N ILE A 522 -44.38 35.20 -2.82
CA ILE A 522 -44.23 35.12 -4.27
C ILE A 522 -43.92 36.50 -4.88
N SER A 523 -44.52 37.57 -4.35
CA SER A 523 -44.20 38.95 -4.74
C SER A 523 -42.74 39.30 -4.44
N SER A 524 -42.24 38.89 -3.28
CA SER A 524 -40.84 39.10 -2.86
C SER A 524 -39.87 38.46 -3.85
N LEU A 525 -40.09 37.19 -4.19
CA LEU A 525 -39.25 36.44 -5.13
C LEU A 525 -39.38 36.97 -6.57
N THR A 526 -40.56 37.50 -6.94
CA THR A 526 -40.74 38.17 -8.23
C THR A 526 -39.80 39.38 -8.39
N GLY A 527 -39.59 40.15 -7.32
CA GLY A 527 -38.70 41.32 -7.36
C GLY A 527 -37.30 40.97 -7.87
N TYR A 528 -36.76 39.83 -7.43
CA TYR A 528 -35.44 39.35 -7.82
C TYR A 528 -35.36 38.88 -9.29
N LEU A 529 -36.46 38.39 -9.87
CA LEU A 529 -36.52 38.03 -11.30
C LEU A 529 -36.63 39.26 -12.21
N ASN A 530 -37.26 40.34 -11.74
CA ASN A 530 -37.46 41.57 -12.51
C ASN A 530 -36.26 42.54 -12.42
N TYR A 531 -35.49 42.50 -11.33
CA TYR A 531 -34.36 43.41 -11.10
C TYR A 531 -33.07 42.66 -10.74
N PRO A 532 -32.37 42.09 -11.74
CA PRO A 532 -31.05 41.47 -11.56
C PRO A 532 -30.04 42.42 -10.94
N GLY A 533 -29.42 42.07 -9.81
CA GLY A 533 -28.31 42.84 -9.21
C GLY A 533 -28.71 44.04 -8.33
N GLY A 534 -30.00 44.23 -8.06
CA GLY A 534 -30.43 45.08 -6.96
C GLY A 534 -30.22 44.36 -5.64
N VAL A 535 -29.18 44.73 -4.88
CA VAL A 535 -29.12 44.37 -3.46
C VAL A 535 -30.34 45.04 -2.81
N MET A 536 -31.42 44.28 -2.60
CA MET A 536 -32.41 44.65 -1.58
C MET A 536 -31.69 44.43 -0.25
N ASP A 537 -30.90 45.42 0.18
CA ASP A 537 -30.31 45.44 1.50
C ASP A 537 -31.45 45.28 2.51
N GLY A 538 -31.25 44.35 3.43
CA GLY A 538 -32.33 43.68 4.12
C GLY A 538 -33.37 44.60 4.77
N LEU A 539 -34.61 44.14 4.74
CA LEU A 539 -35.73 44.54 5.60
C LEU A 539 -36.25 45.99 5.53
N GLU A 540 -35.44 47.01 5.26
CA GLU A 540 -35.91 48.40 5.26
C GLU A 540 -36.83 48.69 4.07
N ASP A 541 -36.46 48.23 2.87
CA ASP A 541 -37.31 48.36 1.68
C ASP A 541 -38.51 47.40 1.71
N PHE A 542 -38.50 46.33 2.51
CA PHE A 542 -39.64 45.42 2.60
C PHE A 542 -40.81 46.04 3.38
N VAL A 543 -40.52 46.85 4.40
CA VAL A 543 -41.53 47.63 5.13
C VAL A 543 -42.08 48.76 4.26
N GLU A 544 -41.27 49.34 3.37
CA GLU A 544 -41.75 50.33 2.40
C GLU A 544 -42.53 49.70 1.23
N PHE A 545 -42.09 48.56 0.71
CA PHE A 545 -42.76 47.83 -0.37
C PHE A 545 -44.08 47.19 0.09
N SER A 546 -44.15 46.70 1.33
CA SER A 546 -45.41 46.22 1.92
C SER A 546 -46.41 47.34 2.23
N ARG A 547 -45.95 48.56 2.51
CA ARG A 547 -46.80 49.77 2.64
C ARG A 547 -47.35 50.26 1.30
N LEU A 548 -46.62 50.07 0.21
CA LEU A 548 -47.05 50.45 -1.15
C LEU A 548 -48.18 49.56 -1.70
N PHE A 549 -48.37 48.36 -1.17
CA PHE A 549 -49.39 47.40 -1.61
C PHE A 549 -50.47 47.09 -0.56
N SER A 550 -50.52 47.85 0.54
CA SER A 550 -51.55 47.70 1.58
C SER A 550 -52.80 48.58 1.37
N ASP A 551 -52.87 49.33 0.27
CA ASP A 551 -54.00 50.24 -0.06
C ASP A 551 -54.87 49.78 -1.27
N GLU A 552 -54.75 48.52 -1.70
CA GLU A 552 -55.74 47.81 -2.55
C GLU A 552 -56.16 46.48 -1.91
#